data_AF-V8QTS4-F1
#
_entry.id   AF-V8QTS4-F1
#
_cell.length_a   1.000
_cell.length_b   1.000
_cell.length_c   1.000
_cell.angle_alpha   90.00
_cell.angle_beta   90.00
_cell.angle_gamma   90.00
#
_symmetry.space_group_name_H-M   'P 1'
#
loop_
_entity.id
_entity.type
_entity.pdbx_description
1 polymer ?
#
loop_
_entity_poly.entity_id
_entity_poly.type
_entity_poly.pdbx_seq_one_letter_code
_entity_poly.pdbx_strand_id
1 'polypeptide(L)' 'MNEYTLKISNGRTIRVLAKSGGEAMKKAIKQEKCTPDDITVVDVRKVEVYRRPA' A
#
# COMPACT_ATOMS: atom_id res chain seq x y z
N MET A 1 7.70 -8.84 -3.91
CA MET A 1 7.27 -7.49 -3.44
C MET A 1 6.02 -7.69 -2.61
N ASN A 2 5.61 -6.75 -1.77
CA ASN A 2 4.36 -6.87 -1.02
C ASN A 2 3.38 -5.81 -1.53
N GLU A 3 2.14 -6.21 -1.84
CA GLU A 3 1.03 -5.28 -2.11
C GLU A 3 0.29 -5.03 -0.81
N TYR A 4 0.24 -3.77 -0.42
CA TYR A 4 -0.48 -3.31 0.75
C TYR A 4 -1.75 -2.63 0.25
N THR A 5 -2.90 -3.18 0.61
CA THR A 5 -4.18 -2.53 0.41
C THR A 5 -4.46 -1.67 1.63
N LEU A 6 -4.39 -0.37 1.41
CA LEU A 6 -4.55 0.66 2.43
C LEU A 6 -5.91 1.32 2.19
N LYS A 7 -6.75 1.38 3.22
CA LYS A 7 -7.99 2.15 3.20
C LYS A 7 -7.74 3.45 3.94
N ILE A 8 -8.01 4.54 3.24
CA ILE A 8 -7.85 5.89 3.72
C ILE A 8 -9.23 6.32 4.23
N SER A 9 -9.27 6.94 5.40
CA SER A 9 -10.49 7.42 6.07
C SER A 9 -11.33 8.37 5.21
N ASN A 10 -10.73 8.95 4.18
CA ASN A 10 -11.42 9.68 3.11
C ASN A 10 -12.29 8.79 2.19
N GLY A 11 -12.53 7.53 2.55
CA GLY A 11 -13.33 6.56 1.81
C GLY A 11 -12.61 5.91 0.63
N ARG A 12 -11.35 6.26 0.37
CA ARG A 12 -10.57 5.74 -0.76
C ARG A 12 -9.76 4.54 -0.34
N THR A 13 -9.66 3.56 -1.24
CA THR A 13 -8.82 2.37 -1.03
C THR A 13 -7.73 2.39 -2.08
N ILE A 14 -6.47 2.34 -1.66
CA ILE A 14 -5.33 2.34 -2.57
C ILE A 14 -4.50 1.07 -2.38
N ARG A 15 -3.87 0.62 -3.46
CA ARG A 15 -2.97 -0.53 -3.45
C ARG A 15 -1.56 -0.02 -3.67
N VAL A 16 -0.67 -0.31 -2.74
CA VAL A 16 0.72 0.16 -2.77
C VAL A 16 1.64 -1.04 -2.80
N LEU A 17 2.42 -1.14 -3.87
CA LEU A 17 3.53 -2.08 -3.95
C LEU A 17 4.75 -1.52 -3.22
N ALA A 18 5.14 -2.18 -2.14
CA ALA A 18 6.29 -1.82 -1.31
C ALA A 18 7.02 -3.05 -0.81
N LYS A 19 8.27 -2.90 -0.37
CA LYS A 19 8.99 -4.00 0.29
C LYS A 19 8.50 -4.19 1.73
N SER A 20 8.18 -3.10 2.43
CA SER A 20 7.71 -3.08 3.82
C SER A 20 6.51 -2.16 4.02
N GLY A 21 5.67 -2.45 5.02
CA GLY A 21 4.46 -1.67 5.31
C GLY A 21 4.72 -0.19 5.62
N GLY A 22 5.85 0.12 6.29
CA GLY A 22 6.24 1.51 6.53
C GLY A 22 6.59 2.29 5.26
N GLU A 23 7.14 1.62 4.24
CA GLU A 23 7.35 2.23 2.92
C GLU A 23 6.02 2.42 2.19
N ALA A 24 5.10 1.46 2.33
CA ALA A 24 3.76 1.54 1.74
C ALA A 24 2.97 2.74 2.30
N MET A 25 3.01 2.93 3.62
CA MET A 25 2.39 4.07 4.30
C MET A 25 3.01 5.40 3.84
N LYS A 26 4.34 5.53 3.79
CA LYS A 26 4.99 6.75 3.29
C LYS A 26 4.57 7.09 1.85
N LYS A 27 4.48 6.09 0.98
CA LYS A 27 4.00 6.27 -0.40
C LYS A 27 2.54 6.70 -0.43
N ALA A 28 1.68 6.06 0.36
CA ALA A 28 0.27 6.38 0.49
C ALA A 28 0.05 7.83 0.94
N ILE A 29 0.70 8.24 2.04
CA ILE A 29 0.68 9.61 2.59
C ILE A 29 1.07 10.63 1.53
N LYS A 30 2.16 10.35 0.78
CA LYS A 30 2.66 11.26 -0.24
C LYS A 30 1.74 11.33 -1.47
N GLN A 31 1.07 10.24 -1.84
CA GLN A 31 0.26 10.15 -3.04
C GLN A 31 -1.17 10.69 -2.83
N GLU A 32 -1.76 10.45 -1.66
CA GLU A 32 -3.11 10.92 -1.31
C GLU A 32 -3.11 12.21 -0.47
N LYS A 33 -1.94 12.73 -0.08
CA LYS A 33 -1.79 13.88 0.86
C LYS A 33 -2.60 13.68 2.16
N CYS A 34 -2.73 12.44 2.60
CA CYS A 34 -3.47 12.07 3.81
C CYS A 34 -2.53 11.83 4.99
N THR A 35 -3.01 12.05 6.20
CA THR A 35 -2.28 11.82 7.46
C THR A 35 -2.06 10.32 7.70
N PRO A 36 -0.95 9.87 8.31
CA PRO A 36 -0.76 8.47 8.70
C PRO A 36 -1.89 7.93 9.58
N ASP A 37 -2.51 8.79 10.39
CA ASP A 37 -3.64 8.46 11.27
C ASP A 37 -4.91 8.08 10.48
N ASP A 38 -5.07 8.63 9.27
CA ASP A 38 -6.19 8.33 8.37
C ASP A 38 -5.99 7.03 7.58
N ILE A 39 -4.85 6.35 7.71
CA ILE A 39 -4.51 5.19 6.88
C ILE A 39 -4.65 3.92 7.70
N THR A 40 -5.69 3.16 7.39
CA THR A 40 -5.88 1.81 7.94
C THR A 40 -5.35 0.78 6.95
N VAL A 41 -4.43 -0.07 7.38
CA VAL A 41 -4.01 -1.23 6.59
C VAL A 41 -5.11 -2.27 6.66
N VAL A 42 -5.79 -2.53 5.54
CA VAL A 42 -6.92 -3.48 5.50
C VAL A 42 -6.44 -4.86 5.09
N ASP A 43 -5.47 -4.93 4.18
CA ASP A 43 -4.97 -6.20 3.68
C ASP A 43 -3.51 -6.07 3.24
N VAL A 44 -2.71 -7.10 3.56
CA VAL A 44 -1.32 -7.20 3.12
C VAL A 44 -1.19 -8.48 2.32
N ARG A 45 -1.08 -8.35 1.01
CA ARG A 45 -0.86 -9.45 0.09
C ARG A 45 0.60 -9.49 -0.33
N LYS A 46 1.26 -10.61 -0.03
CA LYS A 46 2.59 -10.88 -0.56
C LYS A 46 2.49 -11.13 -2.06
N VAL A 47 2.89 -10.15 -2.87
CA VAL A 47 2.98 -10.30 -4.32
C VAL A 47 4.32 -10.98 -4.63
N GLU A 48 4.28 -12.30 -4.67
CA GLU A 48 5.31 -13.06 -5.38
C GLU A 48 5.18 -12.69 -6.86
N VAL A 49 6.01 -11.73 -7.28
CA VAL A 49 6.11 -11.30 -8.66
C VAL A 49 6.74 -12.47 -9.40
N TYR A 50 5.90 -13.38 -9.91
CA TYR A 50 6.34 -14.40 -10.85
C TYR A 50 6.72 -13.66 -12.14
N ARG A 51 7.99 -13.24 -12.24
CA ARG A 51 8.55 -12.77 -13.51
C ARG A 51 8.39 -13.96 -14.46
N ARG A 52 7.45 -13.87 -15.40
CA ARG A 52 7.42 -14.75 -16.56
C ARG A 52 8.83 -14.74 -17.17
N PRO A 53 9.51 -15.89 -17.35
CA PRO A 53 10.65 -15.93 -18.23
C PRO A 53 10.19 -15.50 -19.63
N ALA A 54 11.03 -14.69 -20.27
CA ALA A 54 10.80 -14.07 -21.57
C ALA A 54 10.60 -15.12 -22.67
#